data_AF-A0A800K231-F1
#
_entry.id   AF-A0A800K231-F1
#
_cell.length_a   1.000
_cell.length_b   1.000
_cell.length_c   1.000
_cell.angle_alpha   90.00
_cell.angle_beta   90.00
_cell.angle_gamma   90.00
#
_symmetry.space_group_name_H-M   'P 1'
#
loop_
_entity.id
_entity.type
_entity.pdbx_description
1 polymer ?
#
loop_
_entity_poly.entity_id
_entity_poly.type
_entity_poly.pdbx_seq_one_letter_code
_entity_poly.pdbx_strand_id
1 'polypeptide(L)'
;MARAQDQLDEAIGIIRETARGLDDDLKGRSEAAASAMEVHREKFFFQSLTGLPFAVKANRGAKGFAASASDTTIAVLEAVAKEIDDKADAPGTVLT
;
A
#
# COMPACT_ATOMS: atom_id res chain seq x y z
N MET A 1 -5.56 -19.56 2.49
CA MET A 1 -5.39 -18.61 1.38
C MET A 1 -5.24 -17.24 2.01
N ALA A 2 -4.04 -16.65 2.01
CA ALA A 2 -3.87 -15.28 2.49
C ALA A 2 -4.66 -14.36 1.56
N ARG A 3 -5.64 -13.63 2.10
CA ARG A 3 -6.45 -12.72 1.27
C ARG A 3 -5.58 -11.54 0.86
N ALA A 4 -5.86 -10.95 -0.31
CA ALA A 4 -5.15 -9.75 -0.75
C ALA A 4 -5.28 -8.61 0.29
N GLN A 5 -6.40 -8.57 1.02
CA GLN A 5 -6.61 -7.67 2.16
C GLN A 5 -5.59 -7.90 3.28
N ASP A 6 -5.32 -9.15 3.69
CA ASP A 6 -4.35 -9.46 4.74
C ASP A 6 -2.94 -8.98 4.35
N GLN A 7 -2.58 -9.15 3.08
CA GLN A 7 -1.28 -8.70 2.54
C GLN A 7 -1.16 -7.18 2.48
N LEU A 8 -2.26 -6.48 2.17
CA LEU A 8 -2.31 -5.02 2.17
C LEU A 8 -2.29 -4.47 3.59
N ASP A 9 -3.00 -5.10 4.52
CA ASP A 9 -3.02 -4.73 5.94
C ASP A 9 -1.64 -4.89 6.58
N GLU A 10 -0.93 -5.99 6.28
CA GLU A 10 0.46 -6.18 6.70
C GLU A 10 1.36 -5.07 6.14
N ALA A 11 1.20 -4.71 4.85
CA ALA A 11 1.98 -3.65 4.22
C ALA A 11 1.76 -2.29 4.91
N ILE A 12 0.49 -1.91 5.13
CA ILE A 12 0.11 -0.67 5.82
C ILE A 12 0.69 -0.64 7.23
N GLY A 13 0.60 -1.76 7.95
CA GLY A 13 1.17 -1.91 9.30
C GLY A 13 2.68 -1.65 9.32
N ILE A 14 3.43 -2.30 8.43
CA ILE A 14 4.89 -2.14 8.31
C ILE A 14 5.26 -0.69 8.00
N ILE A 15 4.56 -0.04 7.07
CA ILE A 15 4.83 1.36 6.70
C ILE A 15 4.63 2.27 7.91
N ARG A 16 3.48 2.17 8.58
CA ARG A 16 3.15 2.99 9.77
C ARG A 16 4.11 2.74 10.93
N GLU A 17 4.53 1.50 11.14
CA GLU A 17 5.51 1.16 12.18
C GLU A 17 6.88 1.79 11.87
N THR A 18 7.35 1.64 10.63
CA THR A 18 8.64 2.20 10.18
C THR A 18 8.63 3.72 10.25
N ALA A 19 7.52 4.36 9.83
CA ALA A 19 7.38 5.82 9.79
C ALA A 19 7.51 6.49 11.17
N ARG A 20 7.20 5.78 12.27
CA ARG A 20 7.32 6.32 13.65
C ARG A 20 8.75 6.73 14.01
N GLY A 21 9.75 6.14 13.37
CA GLY A 21 11.16 6.40 13.64
C GLY A 21 11.83 7.37 12.66
N LEU A 22 11.09 7.99 11.74
CA LEU A 22 11.62 8.83 10.67
C LEU A 22 11.49 10.33 10.97
N ASP A 23 12.20 11.12 10.17
CA ASP A 23 12.01 12.57 10.10
C ASP A 23 10.64 12.95 9.52
N ASP A 24 10.26 14.22 9.68
CA ASP A 24 8.92 14.71 9.36
C ASP A 24 8.54 14.57 7.87
N ASP A 25 9.48 14.69 6.93
CA ASP A 25 9.18 14.59 5.49
C ASP A 25 8.96 13.13 5.07
N LEU A 26 9.93 12.27 5.38
CA LEU A 26 9.84 10.84 5.05
C LEU A 26 8.67 10.18 5.78
N LYS A 27 8.42 10.58 7.03
CA LYS A 27 7.24 10.14 7.78
C LYS A 27 5.95 10.61 7.11
N GLY A 28 5.82 11.89 6.80
CA GLY A 28 4.60 12.44 6.20
C GLY A 28 4.24 11.75 4.88
N ARG A 29 5.23 11.54 4.01
CA ARG A 29 5.02 10.88 2.71
C ARG A 29 4.69 9.40 2.84
N SER A 30 5.39 8.68 3.71
CA SER A 30 5.10 7.25 3.95
C SER A 30 3.73 7.04 4.60
N GLU A 31 3.32 7.88 5.56
CA GLU A 31 1.98 7.86 6.15
C GLU A 31 0.88 8.22 5.13
N ALA A 32 1.15 9.17 4.23
CA ALA A 32 0.23 9.50 3.13
C ALA A 32 0.05 8.32 2.17
N ALA A 33 1.13 7.64 1.78
CA ALA A 33 1.07 6.45 0.94
C ALA A 33 0.29 5.31 1.61
N ALA A 34 0.53 5.07 2.90
CA ALA A 34 -0.20 4.07 3.67
C ALA A 34 -1.69 4.40 3.77
N SER A 35 -2.03 5.66 4.04
CA SER A 35 -3.41 6.14 4.09
C SER A 35 -4.12 5.98 2.74
N ALA A 36 -3.44 6.31 1.63
CA ALA A 36 -3.99 6.10 0.29
C ALA A 36 -4.31 4.62 0.04
N MET A 37 -3.41 3.69 0.38
CA MET A 37 -3.64 2.26 0.26
C MET A 37 -4.83 1.77 1.12
N GLU A 38 -4.99 2.30 2.33
CA GLU A 38 -6.04 1.91 3.28
C GLU A 38 -7.45 2.19 2.74
N VAL A 39 -7.66 3.29 2.01
CA VAL A 39 -8.97 3.62 1.42
C VAL A 39 -9.46 2.57 0.42
N HIS A 40 -8.53 1.84 -0.23
CA HIS A 40 -8.89 0.80 -1.20
C HIS A 40 -9.05 -0.58 -0.57
N ARG A 41 -8.63 -0.79 0.69
CA ARG A 41 -8.66 -2.09 1.40
C ARG A 41 -9.98 -2.82 1.31
N GLU A 42 -11.09 -2.09 1.42
CA GLU A 42 -12.44 -2.67 1.46
C GLU A 42 -13.07 -2.81 0.07
N LYS A 43 -12.45 -2.25 -0.98
CA LYS A 43 -12.96 -2.35 -2.35
C LYS A 43 -12.94 -3.79 -2.84
N PHE A 44 -13.91 -4.13 -3.69
CA PHE A 44 -14.04 -5.46 -4.29
C PHE A 44 -12.75 -5.91 -4.99
N PHE A 45 -11.98 -4.96 -5.53
CA PHE A 45 -10.66 -5.19 -6.10
C PHE A 45 -9.76 -6.08 -5.21
N PHE A 46 -9.69 -5.83 -3.90
CA PHE A 46 -8.90 -6.62 -2.95
C PHE A 46 -9.67 -7.79 -2.31
N GLN A 47 -10.99 -7.85 -2.48
CA GLN A 47 -11.79 -9.03 -2.12
C GLN A 47 -11.67 -10.14 -3.18
N SER A 48 -11.39 -9.77 -4.42
CA SER A 48 -11.20 -10.69 -5.55
C SER A 48 -9.72 -11.05 -5.78
N LEU A 49 -9.46 -12.00 -6.68
CA LEU A 49 -8.09 -12.40 -7.05
C LEU A 49 -7.31 -11.31 -7.80
N THR A 50 -7.97 -10.26 -8.32
CA THR A 50 -7.31 -9.21 -9.11
C THR A 50 -6.44 -8.30 -8.26
N GLY A 51 -6.79 -8.08 -6.98
CA GLY A 51 -6.01 -7.24 -6.07
C GLY A 51 -4.79 -7.92 -5.47
N LEU A 52 -4.68 -9.26 -5.57
CA LEU A 52 -3.59 -10.01 -4.93
C LEU A 52 -2.19 -9.61 -5.41
N PRO A 53 -1.92 -9.44 -6.73
CA PRO A 53 -0.60 -9.00 -7.20
C PRO A 53 -0.20 -7.62 -6.65
N PHE A 54 -1.18 -6.71 -6.50
CA PHE A 54 -0.94 -5.37 -5.99
C PHE A 54 -0.70 -5.36 -4.48
N ALA A 55 -1.43 -6.18 -3.73
CA ALA A 55 -1.18 -6.36 -2.30
C ALA A 55 0.20 -6.95 -2.03
N VAL A 56 0.63 -7.95 -2.83
CA VAL A 56 2.00 -8.51 -2.76
C VAL A 56 3.05 -7.46 -3.11
N LYS A 57 2.79 -6.61 -4.11
CA LYS A 57 3.69 -5.52 -4.49
C LYS A 57 3.81 -4.47 -3.38
N ALA A 58 2.70 -4.08 -2.75
CA ALA A 58 2.68 -3.19 -1.60
C ALA A 58 3.46 -3.77 -0.42
N ASN A 59 3.25 -5.05 -0.10
CA ASN A 59 3.96 -5.75 0.97
C ASN A 59 5.49 -5.80 0.71
N ARG A 60 5.90 -6.09 -0.53
CA ARG A 60 7.32 -6.05 -0.91
C ARG A 60 7.90 -4.64 -0.80
N GLY A 61 7.17 -3.63 -1.24
CA GLY A 61 7.57 -2.21 -1.10
C GLY A 61 7.74 -1.82 0.37
N ALA A 62 6.76 -2.18 1.21
CA ALA A 62 6.77 -1.94 2.65
C ALA A 62 7.98 -2.60 3.35
N LYS A 63 8.30 -3.85 3.00
CA LYS A 63 9.49 -4.55 3.52
C LYS A 63 10.79 -3.90 3.06
N GLY A 64 10.85 -3.42 1.82
CA GLY A 64 12.00 -2.66 1.31
C GLY A 64 12.18 -1.34 2.06
N PHE A 65 11.09 -0.62 2.32
CA PHE A 65 11.07 0.60 3.11
C PHE A 65 11.51 0.36 4.55
N ALA A 66 10.99 -0.68 5.22
CA ALA A 66 11.39 -1.05 6.57
C ALA A 66 12.88 -1.40 6.68
N ALA A 67 13.45 -2.03 5.64
CA ALA A 67 14.86 -2.37 5.61
C ALA A 67 15.77 -1.14 5.36
N SER A 68 15.29 -0.16 4.58
CA SER A 68 16.05 1.04 4.25
C SER A 68 15.11 2.19 3.89
N ALA A 69 14.67 2.93 4.91
CA ALA A 69 13.82 4.10 4.71
C ALA A 69 14.61 5.23 4.05
N SER A 70 14.18 5.66 2.88
CA SER A 70 14.81 6.70 2.06
C SER A 70 13.82 7.25 1.04
N ASP A 71 14.15 8.35 0.38
CA ASP A 71 13.35 8.89 -0.74
C ASP A 71 13.05 7.85 -1.82
N THR A 72 14.02 7.00 -2.15
CA THR A 72 13.86 5.96 -3.17
C THR A 72 12.82 4.93 -2.76
N THR A 73 12.85 4.47 -1.51
CA THR A 73 11.90 3.46 -1.03
C THR A 73 10.52 4.05 -0.80
N ILE A 74 10.41 5.33 -0.42
CA ILE A 74 9.14 6.06 -0.39
C ILE A 74 8.56 6.25 -1.78
N ALA A 75 9.37 6.64 -2.77
CA ALA A 75 8.90 6.79 -4.15
C ALA A 75 8.32 5.47 -4.71
N VAL A 76 8.86 4.32 -4.28
CA VAL A 76 8.27 3.01 -4.58
C VAL A 76 6.90 2.84 -3.91
N LEU A 77 6.73 3.22 -2.64
CA LEU A 77 5.44 3.16 -1.95
C LEU A 77 4.40 4.07 -2.63
N GLU A 78 4.78 5.30 -2.97
CA GLU A 78 3.94 6.27 -3.67
C GLU A 78 3.51 5.75 -5.05
N ALA A 79 4.44 5.17 -5.81
CA ALA A 79 4.13 4.55 -7.10
C ALA A 79 3.15 3.38 -6.96
N VAL A 80 3.33 2.53 -5.95
CA VAL A 80 2.41 1.42 -5.68
C VAL A 80 1.04 1.92 -5.24
N ALA A 81 0.96 2.93 -4.37
CA ALA A 81 -0.30 3.54 -3.95
C ALA A 81 -1.05 4.11 -5.16
N LYS A 82 -0.35 4.80 -6.06
CA LYS A 82 -0.92 5.30 -7.30
C LYS A 82 -1.42 4.19 -8.23
N GLU A 83 -0.64 3.12 -8.40
CA GLU A 83 -1.08 1.98 -9.20
C GLU A 83 -2.34 1.31 -8.62
N ILE A 84 -2.45 1.24 -7.29
CA ILE A 84 -3.65 0.73 -6.61
C ILE A 84 -4.83 1.66 -6.86
N ASP A 85 -4.66 2.97 -6.72
CA ASP A 85 -5.69 3.98 -6.97
C ASP A 85 -6.23 3.88 -8.40
N ASP A 86 -5.32 3.91 -9.39
CA ASP A 86 -5.64 3.84 -10.83
C ASP A 86 -6.39 2.53 -11.22
N LYS A 87 -6.22 1.45 -10.44
CA LYS A 87 -6.81 0.12 -10.74
C LYS A 87 -8.03 -0.22 -9.89
N ALA A 88 -8.06 0.23 -8.64
CA ALA A 88 -9.14 -0.05 -7.72
C ALA A 88 -10.38 0.81 -8.02
N ASP A 89 -10.22 1.95 -8.70
CA ASP A 89 -11.30 2.81 -9.18
C ASP A 89 -11.67 2.60 -10.67
N ALA A 90 -11.15 1.54 -11.30
CA ALA A 90 -11.54 1.21 -12.66
C ALA A 90 -13.02 0.77 -12.76
N PRO A 91 -13.74 1.10 -13.85
CA PRO A 91 -15.10 0.61 -14.07
C PRO A 91 -15.14 -0.93 -14.03
N GLY A 92 -15.92 -1.51 -13.11
CA GLY A 92 -16.01 -2.96 -12.88
C GLY A 92 -15.30 -3.48 -11.63
N THR A 93 -14.55 -2.63 -10.90
CA THR A 93 -14.00 -2.96 -9.56
C THR A 93 -14.75 -2.31 -8.40
N VAL A 94 -15.74 -1.48 -8.72
CA VAL A 94 -16.64 -0.81 -7.78
C VAL A 94 -18.01 -1.48 -7.90
N LEU A 95 -18.49 -2.12 -6.83
CA LEU A 95 -19.88 -2.56 -6.74
C LEU A 95 -20.74 -1.30 -6.61
N THR A 96 -21.49 -0.98 -7.68
CA THR A 96 -22.60 -0.01 -7.65
C THR A 96 -23.71 -0.49 -6.75
#